data_AF-A0A4R4Q9C0-F1
#
_entry.id   AF-A0A4R4Q9C0-F1
#
_cell.length_a   1.000
_cell.length_b   1.000
_cell.length_c   1.000
_cell.angle_alpha   90.00
_cell.angle_beta   90.00
_cell.angle_gamma   90.00
#
_symmetry.space_group_name_H-M   'P 1'
#
loop_
_entity.id
_entity.type
_entity.pdbx_description
1 polymer ?
#
loop_
_entity_poly.entity_id
_entity_poly.type
_entity_poly.pdbx_seq_one_letter_code
_entity_poly.pdbx_strand_id
1 'polypeptide(L)'
;GVVRDPELRAEAVLDVAGAAAQLGLGLADVAASPLPGPSGNVEFFVWLRQDAAPADPERVRAVVAAGPLGPATPGDMPGTAAEEVAG
;
A
#
# COMPACT_ATOMS: atom_id res chain seq x y z
N GLY A 1 21.80 -1.35 6.37
CA GLY A 1 20.79 -1.11 5.33
C GLY A 1 19.44 -0.85 5.96
N VAL A 2 19.27 0.30 6.62
CA VAL A 2 17.95 0.75 7.10
C VAL A 2 17.58 1.95 6.27
N VAL A 3 16.41 1.92 5.64
CA VAL A 3 15.90 3.05 4.87
C VAL A 3 15.15 3.98 5.81
N ARG A 4 15.68 5.18 6.03
CA ARG A 4 15.10 6.18 6.94
C ARG A 4 14.36 7.30 6.22
N ASP A 5 14.77 7.59 4.99
CA ASP A 5 14.16 8.62 4.18
C ASP A 5 12.75 8.19 3.74
N PRO A 6 11.69 8.96 4.08
CA PRO A 6 10.34 8.69 3.62
C PRO A 6 10.21 8.70 2.09
N GLU A 7 10.97 9.53 1.37
CA GLU A 7 10.85 9.59 -0.10
C GLU A 7 11.40 8.30 -0.71
N LEU A 8 12.55 7.80 -0.23
CA LEU A 8 13.09 6.50 -0.68
C LEU A 8 12.15 5.33 -0.39
N ARG A 9 11.37 5.40 0.69
CA ARG A 9 10.34 4.39 0.98
C ARG A 9 9.17 4.49 0.03
N ALA A 10 8.75 5.72 -0.32
CA ALA A 10 7.67 5.95 -1.26
C ALA A 10 8.04 5.51 -2.66
N GLU A 11 9.26 5.82 -3.10
CA GLU A 11 9.83 5.31 -4.35
C GLU A 11 9.79 3.77 -4.39
N ALA A 12 10.23 3.09 -3.32
CA ALA A 12 10.16 1.63 -3.27
C ALA A 12 8.74 1.08 -3.41
N VAL A 13 7.74 1.71 -2.79
CA VAL A 13 6.33 1.33 -2.97
C VAL A 13 5.84 1.59 -4.39
N LEU A 14 6.20 2.73 -4.97
CA LEU A 14 5.84 3.10 -6.34
C LEU A 14 6.49 2.20 -7.39
N ASP A 15 7.71 1.74 -7.16
CA ASP A 15 8.39 0.78 -8.03
C ASP A 15 7.66 -0.57 -8.04
N VAL A 16 7.22 -1.05 -6.87
CA VAL A 16 6.39 -2.26 -6.76
C VAL A 16 5.06 -2.07 -7.49
N ALA A 17 4.39 -0.93 -7.31
CA ALA A 17 3.15 -0.62 -8.00
C ALA A 17 3.35 -0.49 -9.53
N GLY A 18 4.46 0.09 -9.96
CA GLY A 18 4.84 0.21 -11.38
C GLY A 18 5.11 -1.15 -12.02
N ALA A 19 5.77 -2.06 -11.30
CA ALA A 19 5.95 -3.44 -11.74
C ALA A 19 4.60 -4.19 -11.83
N ALA A 20 3.70 -3.99 -10.87
CA ALA A 20 2.36 -4.56 -10.88
C ALA A 20 1.51 -4.03 -12.06
N ALA A 21 1.64 -2.74 -12.39
CA ALA A 21 0.95 -2.14 -13.53
C ALA A 21 1.35 -2.77 -14.87
N GLN A 22 2.62 -3.17 -15.04
CA GLN A 22 3.07 -3.92 -16.22
C GLN A 22 2.40 -5.30 -16.36
N LEU A 23 1.87 -5.84 -15.25
CA LEU A 23 1.12 -7.10 -15.21
C LEU A 23 -0.41 -6.87 -15.27
N GLY A 24 -0.86 -5.63 -15.49
CA GLY A 24 -2.28 -5.29 -15.57
C GLY A 24 -2.98 -5.16 -14.20
N LEU A 25 -2.24 -4.88 -13.13
CA LEU A 25 -2.78 -4.66 -11.80
C LEU A 25 -2.67 -3.17 -11.41
N GLY A 26 -3.76 -2.62 -10.86
CA GLY A 26 -3.77 -1.34 -10.18
C GLY A 26 -3.50 -1.46 -8.67
N LEU A 27 -3.27 -0.31 -8.02
CA LEU A 27 -3.07 -0.21 -6.57
C LEU A 27 -4.39 0.17 -5.91
N ALA A 28 -5.01 -0.80 -5.23
CA ALA A 28 -6.26 -0.60 -4.51
C ALA A 28 -6.05 0.16 -3.19
N ASP A 29 -5.00 -0.18 -2.43
CA ASP A 29 -4.61 0.54 -1.22
C ASP A 29 -3.16 0.27 -0.82
N VAL A 30 -2.64 1.09 0.08
CA VAL A 30 -1.33 0.94 0.71
C VAL A 30 -1.42 1.30 2.20
N ALA A 31 -0.75 0.52 3.04
CA ALA A 31 -0.70 0.77 4.48
C ALA A 31 0.70 0.52 5.05
N ALA A 32 1.11 1.30 6.04
CA ALA A 32 2.31 1.01 6.81
C ALA A 32 2.05 -0.14 7.79
N SER A 33 2.97 -1.09 7.88
CA SER A 33 2.90 -2.16 8.88
C SER A 33 3.05 -1.56 10.29
N PRO A 34 2.20 -1.93 11.25
CA PRO A 34 2.34 -1.52 12.64
C PRO A 34 3.56 -2.17 13.33
N LEU A 35 4.09 -3.25 12.74
CA LEU A 35 5.23 -3.98 13.28
C LEU A 35 6.53 -3.48 12.62
N PRO A 36 7.63 -3.35 13.39
CA PRO A 36 8.92 -3.06 12.82
C PRO A 36 9.43 -4.26 12.02
N GLY A 37 9.87 -4.00 10.80
CA GLY A 37 10.55 -5.00 9.97
C GLY A 37 11.97 -5.31 10.46
N PRO A 38 12.66 -6.26 9.82
CA PRO A 38 14.03 -6.62 10.15
C PRO A 38 14.96 -5.40 10.21
N SER A 39 15.79 -5.34 11.25
CA SER A 39 16.73 -4.23 11.51
C SER A 39 16.06 -2.85 11.71
N GLY A 40 14.75 -2.78 11.95
CA GLY A 40 14.03 -1.53 12.16
C GLY A 40 13.60 -0.82 10.88
N ASN A 41 13.53 -1.53 9.76
CA ASN A 41 12.87 -0.99 8.55
C ASN A 41 11.36 -0.88 8.77
N VAL A 42 10.76 0.15 8.18
CA VAL A 42 9.30 0.24 8.08
C VAL A 42 8.88 -0.59 6.87
N GLU A 43 7.92 -1.47 7.05
CA GLU A 43 7.33 -2.27 5.97
C GLU A 43 5.99 -1.69 5.55
N PHE A 44 5.61 -1.93 4.29
CA PHE A 44 4.35 -1.47 3.73
C PHE A 44 3.61 -2.65 3.09
N PHE A 45 2.30 -2.70 3.29
CA PHE A 45 1.40 -3.59 2.57
C PHE A 45 0.88 -2.87 1.34
N VAL A 46 0.88 -3.55 0.19
CA VAL A 46 0.27 -3.08 -1.06
C VAL A 46 -0.86 -4.03 -1.44
N TRP A 47 -2.06 -3.48 -1.65
CA TRP A 47 -3.20 -4.25 -2.13
C TRP A 47 -3.37 -4.00 -3.63
N LEU A 48 -3.18 -5.05 -4.44
CA LEU A 48 -3.18 -4.98 -5.89
C LEU A 48 -4.36 -5.73 -6.48
N ARG A 49 -5.03 -5.15 -7.48
CA ARG A 49 -6.22 -5.73 -8.14
C ARG A 49 -6.29 -5.33 -9.62
N GLN A 50 -6.88 -6.16 -10.46
CA GLN A 50 -7.05 -5.88 -11.89
C GLN A 50 -8.05 -4.74 -12.17
N ASP A 51 -9.00 -4.48 -11.26
CA ASP A 51 -10.03 -3.45 -11.39
C ASP A 51 -9.70 -2.16 -10.61
N ALA A 52 -8.54 -2.10 -9.97
CA ALA A 52 -8.07 -0.89 -9.30
C ALA A 52 -7.43 0.10 -10.28
N ALA A 53 -7.47 1.38 -9.92
CA ALA A 53 -6.79 2.43 -10.68
C ALA A 53 -5.25 2.28 -10.58
N PRO A 54 -4.48 2.89 -11.49
CA PRO A 54 -3.03 3.05 -11.33
C PRO A 54 -2.71 3.75 -10.00
N ALA A 55 -1.54 3.46 -9.44
CA ALA A 55 -1.11 4.10 -8.20
C ALA A 55 -1.07 5.63 -8.32
N ASP A 56 -1.64 6.30 -7.33
CA ASP A 56 -1.52 7.75 -7.14
C ASP A 56 -0.24 8.06 -6.31
N PRO A 57 0.79 8.69 -6.91
CA PRO A 57 2.03 8.99 -6.21
C PRO A 57 1.87 9.92 -5.01
N GLU A 58 0.93 10.86 -5.04
CA GLU A 58 0.72 11.79 -3.92
C GLU A 58 0.11 11.04 -2.74
N ARG A 59 -0.86 10.16 -3.01
CA ARG A 59 -1.47 9.29 -1.99
C ARG A 59 -0.44 8.36 -1.36
N VAL A 60 0.41 7.71 -2.16
CA VAL A 60 1.46 6.82 -1.65
C VAL A 60 2.43 7.58 -0.74
N ARG A 61 2.92 8.75 -1.18
CA ARG A 61 3.79 9.59 -0.35
C ARG A 61 3.13 10.00 0.96
N ALA A 62 1.83 10.35 0.93
CA ALA A 62 1.11 10.73 2.14
C ALA A 62 1.04 9.58 3.16
N VAL A 63 0.73 8.35 2.72
CA VAL A 63 0.72 7.17 3.60
C VAL A 63 2.11 6.87 4.14
N VAL A 64 3.13 6.91 3.29
CA VAL A 64 4.52 6.64 3.66
C VAL A 64 5.06 7.67 4.66
N ALA A 65 4.74 8.94 4.47
CA ALA A 65 5.10 10.01 5.39
C ALA A 65 4.38 9.88 6.74
N ALA A 66 3.11 9.45 6.75
CA ALA A 66 2.37 9.20 7.98
C ALA A 66 2.94 8.02 8.77
N GLY A 67 3.40 6.97 8.08
CA GLY A 67 4.04 5.81 8.68
C GLY A 67 3.12 5.01 9.61
N PRO A 68 3.69 4.12 10.45
CA PRO A 68 2.93 3.18 11.28
C PRO A 68 2.02 3.82 12.35
N LEU A 69 2.27 5.08 12.70
CA LEU A 69 1.53 5.83 13.72
C LEU A 69 0.58 6.87 13.10
N GLY A 70 0.48 6.92 11.77
CA GLY A 70 -0.45 7.79 11.06
C GLY A 70 -1.91 7.40 11.33
N PRO A 71 -2.88 8.31 11.09
CA PRO A 71 -4.28 7.97 11.23
C PRO A 71 -4.64 6.80 10.31
N ALA A 72 -5.29 5.77 10.87
CA ALA A 72 -5.83 4.67 10.07
C ALA A 72 -6.74 5.26 8.99
N THR A 73 -6.43 4.99 7.72
CA THR A 73 -7.27 5.47 6.62
C THR A 73 -8.59 4.69 6.63
N PRO A 74 -9.75 5.33 6.40
CA PRO A 74 -10.99 4.61 6.11
C PRO A 74 -10.81 3.83 4.80
N GLY A 75 -10.52 2.53 4.93
CA GLY A 75 -10.08 1.61 3.87
C GLY A 75 -9.59 0.28 4.45
N ASP A 76 -9.16 0.31 5.71
CA ASP A 76 -8.75 -0.86 6.51
C ASP A 76 -9.91 -1.79 6.93
N MET A 77 -11.15 -1.50 6.48
CA MET A 77 -12.26 -2.43 6.58
C MET A 77 -12.17 -3.37 5.38
N PRO A 78 -11.93 -4.68 5.56
CA PRO A 78 -12.02 -5.62 4.46
C PRO A 78 -13.41 -5.45 3.84
N GLY A 79 -13.44 -5.07 2.56
CA GLY A 79 -14.67 -4.91 1.81
C GLY A 79 -15.53 -6.15 2.05
N THR A 80 -16.77 -5.92 2.50
CA THR A 80 -17.81 -6.95 2.59
C THR A 80 -17.75 -7.75 1.30
N ALA A 81 -17.32 -9.00 1.41
CA ALA A 81 -17.34 -9.95 0.31
C ALA A 81 -18.76 -9.90 -0.28
N ALA A 82 -18.84 -9.64 -1.58
CA ALA A 82 -20.07 -9.79 -2.32
C ALA A 82 -20.53 -11.24 -2.14
N GLU A 83 -21.54 -11.42 -1.32
CA GLU A 83 -22.25 -12.67 -1.15
C GLU A 83 -23.16 -12.84 -2.38
N GLU A 84 -22.62 -13.42 -3.45
CA GLU A 84 -23.43 -14.21 -4.36
C GLU A 84 -23.35 -15.66 -3.89
N VAL A 85 -24.35 -16.07 -3.11
CA VAL A 85 -24.76 -17.47 -3.06
C VAL A 85 -26.18 -17.53 -3.59
N ALA A 86 -26.29 -18.27 -4.69
CA ALA A 86 -27.48 -18.47 -5.49
C ALA A 86 -28.72 -18.86 -4.67
N GLY A 87 -29.86 -18.33 -5.10
CA GLY A 87 -31.21 -18.82 -4.82
C GLY A 87 -32.10 -18.58 -6.03
#